data_AF-A0A975CY04-F1
#
_entry.id   AF-A0A975CY04-F1
#
_cell.length_a   1.000
_cell.length_b   1.000
_cell.length_c   1.000
_cell.angle_alpha   90.00
_cell.angle_beta   90.00
_cell.angle_gamma   90.00
#
_symmetry.space_group_name_H-M   'P 1'
#
loop_
_entity.id
_entity.type
_entity.pdbx_description
1 polymer ?
#
loop_
_entity_poly.entity_id
_entity_poly.type
_entity_poly.pdbx_seq_one_letter_code
_entity_poly.pdbx_strand_id
1 'polypeptide(L)'
;MLKRLTVTVLAAVIFCTAFLIPAAGAETTRVETTENGRVVKAIWQDGAGNTVTGPDGYAEIRYKYGRGTVTEQYFDENGAPVTARGGYYRKMITRDGKNRVTEIAYQDANGELMLNSDGYARVTMLYTSFGGMTFLRYFGTGKKKVTVPSLGYAEIATVYTGKAVTSRTWNDENSQPVEIRGYASMKQKLNKNYQPVRTWYEHADGKPATGPDGWSVCERERDKKGRVTAVKYYDEGGKLTDRGAGYAWEEIRYDGNDELVTRYGMDGQAVPIAGDAVTIRYREKNDRIVAESYLSADGGLTDGPLGVCTVAYEYDPDGRIETVRYLNAAGVNVLCSLGYAGYRETRDADGAVSGRVYLGTDGKAMEIPGGYAEERYNYNSIKELTGTRRYDLNGNVVP
;
A
#
# COMPACT_ATOMS: atom_id res chain seq x y z
N MET A 1 1.49 -14.97 -4.79
CA MET A 1 1.87 -13.52 -4.78
C MET A 1 0.98 -12.71 -3.81
N LEU A 2 1.03 -13.00 -2.51
CA LEU A 2 0.18 -12.41 -1.45
C LEU A 2 0.88 -11.20 -0.76
N LYS A 3 1.40 -10.28 -1.57
CA LYS A 3 1.97 -8.99 -1.12
C LYS A 3 1.33 -7.88 -1.96
N ARG A 4 0.14 -7.42 -1.58
CA ARG A 4 -0.49 -6.14 -1.98
C ARG A 4 -1.92 -6.10 -1.46
N LEU A 5 -2.09 -5.99 -0.14
CA LEU A 5 -3.37 -5.64 0.49
C LEU A 5 -3.17 -5.33 1.98
N THR A 6 -2.29 -4.37 2.29
CA THR A 6 -2.23 -3.72 3.62
C THR A 6 -1.34 -2.48 3.57
N VAL A 7 -1.77 -1.42 2.87
CA VAL A 7 -1.30 -0.04 3.16
C VAL A 7 -2.43 0.94 2.82
N THR A 8 -3.47 1.02 3.67
CA THR A 8 -4.44 2.13 3.56
C THR A 8 -5.00 2.61 4.91
N VAL A 9 -4.44 2.22 6.06
CA VAL A 9 -4.96 2.70 7.38
C VAL A 9 -3.85 3.22 8.32
N LEU A 10 -2.65 3.52 7.81
CA LEU A 10 -1.60 4.21 8.58
C LEU A 10 -1.35 5.66 8.13
N ALA A 11 -2.13 6.17 7.19
CA ALA A 11 -1.96 7.51 6.62
C ALA A 11 -2.54 8.64 7.50
N ALA A 12 -3.27 8.33 8.58
CA ALA A 12 -3.94 9.33 9.41
C ALA A 12 -3.18 9.72 10.71
N VAL A 13 -1.98 9.17 10.97
CA VAL A 13 -1.21 9.51 12.19
C VAL A 13 0.31 9.67 11.93
N ILE A 14 0.81 9.37 10.72
CA ILE A 14 2.23 9.54 10.39
C ILE A 14 2.34 10.25 9.03
N PHE A 15 2.31 11.58 9.04
CA PHE A 15 3.04 12.41 8.10
C PHE A 15 3.38 13.72 8.81
N CYS A 16 4.63 13.85 9.23
CA CYS A 16 5.28 15.15 9.43
C CYS A 16 6.79 14.96 9.34
N THR A 17 7.24 14.45 8.19
CA THR A 17 8.58 14.70 7.61
C THR A 17 8.50 14.26 6.14
N ALA A 18 7.72 14.98 5.34
CA ALA A 18 7.90 14.96 3.89
C ALA A 18 8.85 16.11 3.57
N PHE A 19 10.08 15.78 3.15
CA PHE A 19 10.83 16.67 2.27
C PHE A 19 10.05 16.71 0.95
N LEU A 20 9.17 17.69 0.82
CA LEU A 20 8.62 18.09 -0.46
C LEU A 20 9.58 19.12 -1.03
N ILE A 21 10.14 18.86 -2.21
CA ILE A 21 10.70 19.91 -3.07
C ILE A 21 9.52 20.42 -3.90
N PRO A 22 9.07 21.67 -3.76
CA PRO A 22 8.17 22.28 -4.73
C PRO A 22 8.96 23.15 -5.71
N ALA A 23 8.54 23.11 -6.97
CA ALA A 23 9.07 23.90 -8.05
C ALA A 23 8.85 25.42 -7.88
N ALA A 24 9.87 26.19 -8.27
CA ALA A 24 9.89 27.59 -8.69
C ALA A 24 8.80 28.53 -8.12
N GLY A 25 8.98 28.90 -6.85
CA GLY A 25 8.36 30.07 -6.23
C GLY A 25 9.04 30.31 -4.88
N ALA A 26 9.83 31.38 -4.77
CA ALA A 26 10.62 31.83 -3.60
C ALA A 26 11.08 30.70 -2.65
N GLU A 27 12.31 30.19 -2.84
CA GLU A 27 12.88 29.17 -1.96
C GLU A 27 12.95 29.66 -0.50
N THR A 28 12.06 29.14 0.35
CA THR A 28 12.17 29.31 1.79
C THR A 28 12.95 28.14 2.39
N THR A 29 13.98 28.43 3.18
CA THR A 29 14.82 27.41 3.84
C THR A 29 14.42 27.26 5.30
N ARG A 30 14.37 26.02 5.81
CA ARG A 30 14.15 25.73 7.24
C ARG A 30 15.49 25.66 7.98
N VAL A 31 15.72 26.59 8.89
CA VAL A 31 16.93 26.64 9.72
C VAL A 31 16.59 26.15 11.13
N GLU A 32 17.34 25.15 11.61
CA GLU A 32 17.14 24.54 12.92
C GLU A 32 18.21 24.96 13.94
N THR A 33 17.77 25.25 15.17
CA THR A 33 18.65 25.45 16.32
C THR A 33 18.57 24.22 17.22
N THR A 34 19.74 23.66 17.55
CA THR A 34 19.86 22.43 18.35
C THR A 34 20.52 22.73 19.70
N GLU A 35 19.94 22.21 20.78
CA GLU A 35 20.54 22.20 22.11
C GLU A 35 20.60 20.76 22.61
N ASN A 36 21.76 20.33 23.15
CA ASN A 36 21.97 18.98 23.67
C ASN A 36 21.54 17.86 22.68
N GLY A 37 21.78 18.08 21.38
CA GLY A 37 21.44 17.14 20.32
C GLY A 37 19.94 17.06 19.97
N ARG A 38 19.11 18.01 20.43
CA ARG A 38 17.69 18.11 20.06
C ARG A 38 17.36 19.48 19.47
N VAL A 39 16.53 19.49 18.44
CA VAL A 39 16.04 20.73 17.82
C VAL A 39 15.10 21.44 18.79
N VAL A 40 15.49 22.60 19.30
CA VAL A 40 14.66 23.41 20.21
C VAL A 40 13.87 24.49 19.49
N LYS A 41 14.27 24.84 18.27
CA LYS A 41 13.65 25.88 17.46
C LYS A 41 13.92 25.64 15.97
N ALA A 42 12.96 25.95 15.12
CA ALA A 42 13.16 26.04 13.68
C ALA A 42 12.46 27.28 13.11
N ILE A 43 13.10 27.93 12.15
CA ILE A 43 12.61 29.16 11.49
C ILE A 43 12.63 28.96 9.97
N TRP A 44 11.65 29.54 9.29
CA TRP A 44 11.62 29.65 7.83
C TRP A 44 12.23 30.97 7.38
N GLN A 45 13.19 30.91 6.46
CA GLN A 45 13.91 32.08 5.96
C GLN A 45 13.87 32.18 4.44
N ASP A 46 13.82 33.39 3.90
CA ASP A 46 14.01 33.65 2.46
C ASP A 46 15.49 33.59 2.05
N GLY A 47 15.78 33.78 0.76
CA GLY A 47 17.16 33.79 0.23
C GLY A 47 18.05 34.93 0.74
N ALA A 48 17.47 35.93 1.42
CA ALA A 48 18.19 37.01 2.09
C ALA A 48 18.39 36.75 3.60
N GLY A 49 17.88 35.63 4.13
CA GLY A 49 17.95 35.26 5.54
C GLY A 49 16.87 35.88 6.41
N ASN A 50 15.88 36.57 5.83
CA ASN A 50 14.78 37.15 6.59
C ASN A 50 13.78 36.07 7.00
N THR A 51 13.26 36.15 8.22
CA THR A 51 12.19 35.29 8.68
C THR A 51 10.91 35.55 7.87
N VAL A 52 10.34 34.49 7.31
CA VAL A 52 9.12 34.56 6.49
C VAL A 52 8.14 33.47 6.88
N THR A 53 6.86 33.69 6.62
CA THR A 53 5.83 32.67 6.84
C THR A 53 6.07 31.46 5.92
N GLY A 54 6.25 30.28 6.51
CA GLY A 54 6.46 29.03 5.80
C GLY A 54 5.17 28.37 5.29
N PRO A 55 5.27 27.19 4.65
CA PRO A 55 4.16 26.51 3.97
C PRO A 55 2.95 26.15 4.86
N ASP A 56 3.17 26.06 6.18
CA ASP A 56 2.16 25.66 7.17
C ASP A 56 1.57 26.83 7.95
N GLY A 57 1.81 28.07 7.49
CA GLY A 57 1.19 29.29 8.02
C GLY A 57 1.86 29.86 9.28
N TYR A 58 3.09 29.44 9.57
CA TYR A 58 3.92 29.99 10.65
C TYR A 58 5.34 30.24 10.16
N ALA A 59 6.04 31.19 10.78
CA ALA A 59 7.42 31.52 10.46
C ALA A 59 8.42 30.82 11.40
N GLU A 60 8.03 30.56 12.64
CA GLU A 60 8.87 29.90 13.65
C GLU A 60 8.09 28.82 14.42
N ILE A 61 8.78 27.72 14.75
CA ILE A 61 8.31 26.69 15.68
C ILE A 61 9.31 26.53 16.83
N ARG A 62 8.81 26.50 18.06
CA ARG A 62 9.60 26.21 19.27
C ARG A 62 9.21 24.87 19.88
N TYR A 63 10.20 24.11 20.31
CA TYR A 63 10.03 22.81 20.96
C TYR A 63 10.38 22.89 22.44
N LYS A 64 9.48 22.42 23.29
CA LYS A 64 9.72 22.22 24.72
C LYS A 64 9.70 20.73 25.04
N TYR A 65 10.82 20.24 25.54
CA TYR A 65 10.98 18.84 25.92
C TYR A 65 10.75 18.63 27.43
N GLY A 66 9.81 17.76 27.77
CA GLY A 66 9.60 17.24 29.12
C GLY A 66 9.90 15.75 29.21
N ARG A 67 9.65 15.14 30.37
CA ARG A 67 9.81 13.70 30.55
C ARG A 67 8.74 12.94 29.77
N GLY A 68 9.10 12.46 28.58
CA GLY A 68 8.19 11.76 27.67
C GLY A 68 7.20 12.67 26.96
N THR A 69 7.39 13.99 27.00
CA THR A 69 6.51 14.97 26.34
C THR A 69 7.30 15.91 25.45
N VAL A 70 6.69 16.31 24.34
CA VAL A 70 7.18 17.36 23.44
C VAL A 70 6.03 18.32 23.17
N THR A 71 6.25 19.61 23.41
CA THR A 71 5.30 20.66 23.04
C THR A 71 5.87 21.46 21.90
N GLU A 72 5.11 21.57 20.82
CA GLU A 72 5.35 22.43 19.67
C GLU A 72 4.50 23.70 19.83
N GLN A 73 5.08 24.87 19.59
CA GLN A 73 4.38 26.15 19.57
C GLN A 73 4.79 26.95 18.32
N TYR A 74 3.82 27.57 17.66
CA TYR A 74 4.00 28.22 16.36
C TYR A 74 3.89 29.73 16.48
N PHE A 75 4.73 30.45 15.73
CA PHE A 75 4.85 31.91 15.78
C PHE A 75 4.90 32.50 14.37
N ASP A 76 4.38 33.72 14.22
CA ASP A 76 4.51 34.51 13.01
C ASP A 76 5.92 35.11 12.85
N GLU A 77 6.13 35.86 11.78
CA GLU A 77 7.39 36.55 11.46
C GLU A 77 7.79 37.61 12.50
N ASN A 78 6.86 38.11 13.31
CA ASN A 78 7.09 39.06 14.38
C ASN A 78 7.35 38.37 15.74
N GLY A 79 7.31 37.03 15.78
CA GLY A 79 7.47 36.24 17.00
C GLY A 79 6.23 36.19 17.89
N ALA A 80 5.05 36.60 17.39
CA ALA A 80 3.78 36.46 18.09
C ALA A 80 3.18 35.06 17.85
N PRO A 81 2.54 34.42 18.86
CA PRO A 81 1.89 33.12 18.66
C PRO A 81 0.82 33.18 17.56
N VAL A 82 0.86 32.21 16.64
CA VAL A 82 -0.07 32.14 15.51
C VAL A 82 -0.72 30.77 15.42
N THR A 83 -1.93 30.71 14.86
CA THR A 83 -2.56 29.44 14.50
C THR A 83 -1.82 28.81 13.33
N ALA A 84 -1.32 27.59 13.50
CA ALA A 84 -0.85 26.80 12.38
C ALA A 84 -2.04 26.44 11.45
N ARG A 85 -1.74 25.98 10.22
CA ARG A 85 -2.75 25.53 9.23
C ARG A 85 -3.78 24.53 9.77
N GLY A 86 -3.43 23.76 10.79
CA GLY A 86 -4.33 22.83 11.50
C GLY A 86 -5.30 23.48 12.50
N GLY A 87 -5.30 24.81 12.62
CA GLY A 87 -6.23 25.58 13.46
C GLY A 87 -5.83 25.71 14.93
N TYR A 88 -4.60 25.35 15.32
CA TYR A 88 -4.15 25.35 16.72
C TYR A 88 -2.85 26.12 16.94
N TYR A 89 -2.62 26.58 18.18
CA TYR A 89 -1.43 27.35 18.57
C TYR A 89 -0.32 26.48 19.15
N ARG A 90 -0.70 25.36 19.78
CA ARG A 90 0.21 24.43 20.43
C ARG A 90 -0.18 22.99 20.15
N LYS A 91 0.81 22.12 19.95
CA LYS A 91 0.63 20.68 19.82
C LYS A 91 1.50 19.97 20.84
N MET A 92 0.89 19.17 21.71
CA MET A 92 1.57 18.41 22.73
C MET A 92 1.54 16.92 22.38
N ILE A 93 2.71 16.31 22.28
CA ILE A 93 2.90 14.89 22.00
C ILE A 93 3.42 14.22 23.27
N THR A 94 2.69 13.23 23.76
CA THR A 94 3.12 12.40 24.90
C THR A 94 3.52 11.02 24.42
N ARG A 95 4.58 10.48 25.00
CA ARG A 95 5.16 9.19 24.67
C ARG A 95 5.38 8.35 25.93
N ASP A 96 5.24 7.04 25.78
CA ASP A 96 5.58 6.10 26.84
C ASP A 96 7.09 5.83 26.95
N GLY A 97 7.50 5.00 27.92
CA GLY A 97 8.89 4.60 28.12
C GLY A 97 9.53 3.82 26.97
N LYS A 98 8.74 3.40 25.96
CA LYS A 98 9.22 2.78 24.72
C LYS A 98 9.20 3.76 23.54
N ASN A 99 9.07 5.06 23.81
CA ASN A 99 9.02 6.15 22.84
C ASN A 99 7.82 6.09 21.87
N ARG A 100 6.76 5.33 22.21
CA ARG A 100 5.52 5.25 21.42
C ARG A 100 4.60 6.41 21.78
N VAL A 101 3.98 7.05 20.79
CA VAL A 101 3.03 8.15 21.02
C VAL A 101 1.77 7.62 21.70
N THR A 102 1.48 8.09 22.90
CA THR A 102 0.26 7.72 23.65
C THR A 102 -0.80 8.81 23.63
N GLU A 103 -0.42 10.04 23.33
CA GLU A 103 -1.35 11.16 23.23
C GLU A 103 -0.83 12.24 22.28
N ILE A 104 -1.74 12.86 21.53
CA ILE A 104 -1.55 14.13 20.85
C ILE A 104 -2.69 15.05 21.28
N ALA A 105 -2.36 16.24 21.78
CA ALA A 105 -3.33 17.25 22.20
C ALA A 105 -3.06 18.58 21.48
N TYR A 106 -4.12 19.24 21.02
CA TYR A 106 -4.10 20.54 20.36
C TYR A 106 -4.63 21.61 21.29
N GLN A 107 -3.90 22.71 21.39
CA GLN A 107 -4.10 23.73 22.40
C GLN A 107 -4.12 25.13 21.81
N ASP A 108 -4.87 26.01 22.48
CA ASP A 108 -4.93 27.43 22.17
C ASP A 108 -3.74 28.22 22.75
N ALA A 109 -3.78 29.55 22.61
CA ALA A 109 -2.76 30.44 23.13
C ALA A 109 -2.67 30.40 24.69
N ASN A 110 -3.74 30.02 25.39
CA ASN A 110 -3.78 29.89 26.84
C ASN A 110 -3.34 28.50 27.33
N GLY A 111 -3.34 27.50 26.44
CA GLY A 111 -2.95 26.12 26.73
C GLY A 111 -4.14 25.21 26.99
N GLU A 112 -5.35 25.71 26.73
CA GLU A 112 -6.58 24.94 26.82
C GLU A 112 -6.78 24.12 25.54
N LEU A 113 -7.46 22.98 25.65
CA LEU A 113 -7.73 22.13 24.49
C LEU A 113 -8.63 22.85 23.49
N MET A 114 -8.26 22.80 22.21
CA MET A 114 -9.05 23.34 21.12
C MET A 114 -9.18 22.34 19.96
N LEU A 115 -10.27 22.44 19.20
CA LEU A 115 -10.45 21.58 18.03
C LEU A 115 -9.42 21.94 16.95
N ASN A 116 -8.83 20.93 16.34
CA ASN A 116 -8.07 21.08 15.10
C ASN A 116 -9.03 21.15 13.89
N SER A 117 -8.47 21.34 12.71
CA SER A 117 -9.21 21.36 11.43
C SER A 117 -9.99 20.07 11.14
N ASP A 118 -9.61 18.94 11.73
CA ASP A 118 -10.32 17.67 11.59
C ASP A 118 -11.48 17.51 12.59
N GLY A 119 -11.67 18.46 13.51
CA GLY A 119 -12.80 18.48 14.44
C GLY A 119 -12.57 17.74 15.76
N TYR A 120 -11.32 17.48 16.17
CA TYR A 120 -11.01 16.93 17.49
C TYR A 120 -9.87 17.71 18.18
N ALA A 121 -9.85 17.68 19.52
CA ALA A 121 -8.84 18.40 20.31
C ALA A 121 -7.73 17.49 20.84
N ARG A 122 -8.00 16.19 20.96
CA ARG A 122 -7.04 15.23 21.49
C ARG A 122 -7.26 13.85 20.91
N VAL A 123 -6.18 13.12 20.64
CA VAL A 123 -6.21 11.70 20.32
C VAL A 123 -5.33 10.92 21.29
N THR A 124 -5.82 9.79 21.80
CA THR A 124 -5.05 8.89 22.69
C THR A 124 -4.88 7.52 22.06
N MET A 125 -3.71 6.91 22.27
CA MET A 125 -3.38 5.56 21.80
C MET A 125 -2.97 4.68 22.97
N LEU A 126 -3.50 3.45 23.01
CA LEU A 126 -3.10 2.42 23.96
C LEU A 126 -2.50 1.24 23.23
N TYR A 127 -1.49 0.62 23.84
CA TYR A 127 -0.72 -0.45 23.23
C TYR A 127 -0.60 -1.66 24.16
N THR A 128 -0.51 -2.84 23.55
CA THR A 128 -0.03 -4.06 24.22
C THR A 128 1.46 -3.93 24.58
N SER A 129 1.95 -4.86 25.41
CA SER A 129 3.36 -4.96 25.77
C SER A 129 4.28 -5.18 24.55
N PHE A 130 3.78 -5.85 23.51
CA PHE A 130 4.51 -6.13 22.26
C PHE A 130 4.36 -5.03 21.19
N GLY A 131 3.60 -3.96 21.44
CA GLY A 131 3.48 -2.83 20.51
C GLY A 131 2.23 -2.79 19.63
N GLY A 132 1.32 -3.76 19.75
CA GLY A 132 0.04 -3.70 19.04
C GLY A 132 -0.88 -2.63 19.63
N MET A 133 -1.47 -1.76 18.81
CA MET A 133 -2.39 -0.72 19.27
C MET A 133 -3.75 -1.33 19.62
N THR A 134 -4.18 -1.26 20.89
CA THR A 134 -5.47 -1.77 21.36
C THR A 134 -6.59 -0.76 21.23
N PHE A 135 -6.27 0.53 21.40
CA PHE A 135 -7.24 1.61 21.24
C PHE A 135 -6.62 2.81 20.55
N LEU A 136 -7.43 3.47 19.74
CA LEU A 136 -7.26 4.85 19.30
C LEU A 136 -8.57 5.58 19.60
N ARG A 137 -8.53 6.74 20.27
CA ARG A 137 -9.73 7.49 20.66
C ARG A 137 -9.56 8.99 20.40
N TYR A 138 -10.55 9.60 19.78
CA TYR A 138 -10.63 11.04 19.54
C TYR A 138 -11.52 11.72 20.58
N PHE A 139 -11.10 12.88 21.06
CA PHE A 139 -11.80 13.66 22.07
C PHE A 139 -11.94 15.11 21.63
N GLY A 140 -13.08 15.71 21.93
CA GLY A 140 -13.26 17.16 21.85
C GLY A 140 -12.66 17.90 23.05
N THR A 141 -12.92 19.20 23.14
CA THR A 141 -12.39 20.09 24.19
C THR A 141 -12.84 19.69 25.61
N GLY A 142 -14.05 19.13 25.74
CA GLY A 142 -14.62 18.68 27.02
C GLY A 142 -14.19 17.29 27.51
N LYS A 143 -13.09 16.71 26.98
CA LYS A 143 -12.64 15.32 27.27
C LYS A 143 -13.66 14.21 26.96
N LYS A 144 -14.74 14.53 26.26
CA LYS A 144 -15.71 13.56 25.73
C LYS A 144 -15.23 13.05 24.37
N LYS A 145 -15.51 11.78 24.06
CA LYS A 145 -15.22 11.24 22.73
C LYS A 145 -16.02 12.01 21.67
N VAL A 146 -15.45 12.15 20.49
CA VAL A 146 -16.10 12.83 19.36
C VAL A 146 -15.88 12.03 18.09
N THR A 147 -16.93 11.87 17.31
CA THR A 147 -16.83 11.31 15.97
C THR A 147 -16.16 12.33 15.06
N VAL A 148 -15.04 11.94 14.45
CA VAL A 148 -14.30 12.80 13.53
C VAL A 148 -15.03 12.82 12.18
N PRO A 149 -15.53 13.97 11.68
CA PRO A 149 -16.39 14.01 10.50
C PRO A 149 -15.79 13.38 9.24
N SER A 150 -14.49 13.58 9.02
CA SER A 150 -13.77 13.02 7.87
C SER A 150 -13.53 11.51 7.96
N LEU A 151 -13.66 10.93 9.16
CA LEU A 151 -13.39 9.52 9.42
C LEU A 151 -14.66 8.71 9.72
N GLY A 152 -15.68 9.33 10.29
CA GLY A 152 -16.97 8.70 10.64
C GLY A 152 -16.99 7.92 11.96
N TYR A 153 -15.91 7.91 12.75
CA TYR A 153 -15.83 7.23 14.03
C TYR A 153 -15.09 8.05 15.10
N ALA A 154 -15.29 7.70 16.37
CA ALA A 154 -14.59 8.31 17.50
C ALA A 154 -13.52 7.39 18.10
N GLU A 155 -13.62 6.08 17.88
CA GLU A 155 -12.71 5.10 18.47
C GLU A 155 -12.46 3.92 17.53
N ILE A 156 -11.24 3.39 17.55
CA ILE A 156 -10.90 2.07 17.01
C ILE A 156 -10.50 1.17 18.17
N ALA A 157 -11.23 0.08 18.36
CA ALA A 157 -10.88 -0.98 19.31
C ALA A 157 -10.26 -2.17 18.56
N THR A 158 -9.07 -2.61 18.95
CA THR A 158 -8.39 -3.77 18.36
C THR A 158 -8.07 -4.81 19.43
N VAL A 159 -8.47 -6.05 19.16
CA VAL A 159 -8.25 -7.21 20.03
C VAL A 159 -7.21 -8.13 19.38
N TYR A 160 -6.34 -8.68 20.21
CA TYR A 160 -5.27 -9.57 19.79
C TYR A 160 -5.38 -10.93 20.48
N THR A 161 -4.91 -11.97 19.80
CA THR A 161 -4.57 -13.27 20.39
C THR A 161 -3.12 -13.55 20.03
N GLY A 162 -2.25 -13.63 21.04
CA GLY A 162 -0.81 -13.52 20.82
C GLY A 162 -0.47 -12.14 20.21
N LYS A 163 0.17 -12.14 19.03
CA LYS A 163 0.46 -10.92 18.25
C LYS A 163 -0.49 -10.70 17.07
N ALA A 164 -1.41 -11.63 16.81
CA ALA A 164 -2.32 -11.58 15.68
C ALA A 164 -3.61 -10.84 16.06
N VAL A 165 -4.11 -9.99 15.16
CA VAL A 165 -5.40 -9.31 15.33
C VAL A 165 -6.52 -10.34 15.19
N THR A 166 -7.50 -10.29 16.09
CA THR A 166 -8.70 -11.14 16.03
C THR A 166 -9.98 -10.32 15.91
N SER A 167 -9.94 -9.04 16.27
CA SER A 167 -11.05 -8.11 16.06
C SER A 167 -10.52 -6.71 15.86
N ARG A 168 -11.15 -5.95 14.96
CA ARG A 168 -11.07 -4.50 14.90
C ARG A 168 -12.48 -3.94 14.72
N THR A 169 -12.87 -3.01 15.58
CA THR A 169 -14.20 -2.40 15.58
C THR A 169 -14.07 -0.89 15.56
N TRP A 170 -14.86 -0.23 14.72
CA TRP A 170 -14.99 1.23 14.69
C TRP A 170 -16.21 1.61 15.52
N ASN A 171 -16.03 2.53 16.45
CA ASN A 171 -17.07 2.94 17.37
C ASN A 171 -17.34 4.45 17.30
N ASP A 172 -18.59 4.83 17.54
CA ASP A 172 -19.03 6.21 17.75
C ASP A 172 -18.55 6.79 19.09
N GLU A 173 -18.95 8.03 19.39
CA GLU A 173 -18.65 8.70 20.66
C GLU A 173 -19.19 7.98 21.90
N ASN A 174 -20.21 7.14 21.75
CA ASN A 174 -20.84 6.36 22.82
C ASN A 174 -20.21 4.96 22.98
N SER A 175 -19.16 4.64 22.21
CA SER A 175 -18.53 3.31 22.17
C SER A 175 -19.42 2.23 21.54
N GLN A 176 -20.37 2.62 20.71
CA GLN A 176 -21.20 1.70 19.93
C GLN A 176 -20.61 1.51 18.53
N PRO A 177 -20.67 0.30 17.95
CA PRO A 177 -20.19 0.06 16.59
C PRO A 177 -20.85 0.99 15.57
N VAL A 178 -20.06 1.56 14.67
CA VAL A 178 -20.53 2.41 13.57
C VAL A 178 -19.98 1.89 12.24
N GLU A 179 -20.80 1.93 11.21
CA GLU A 179 -20.41 1.45 9.89
C GLU A 179 -19.54 2.44 9.14
N ILE A 180 -18.35 1.98 8.77
CA ILE A 180 -17.38 2.72 7.96
C ILE A 180 -17.18 1.95 6.67
N ARG A 181 -17.64 2.52 5.55
CA ARG A 181 -17.59 1.88 4.23
C ARG A 181 -18.31 0.52 4.20
N GLY A 182 -19.49 0.45 4.82
CA GLY A 182 -20.40 -0.71 4.75
C GLY A 182 -20.15 -1.82 5.78
N TYR A 183 -19.29 -1.62 6.78
CA TYR A 183 -19.09 -2.57 7.88
C TYR A 183 -18.61 -1.85 9.15
N ALA A 184 -18.90 -2.39 10.32
CA ALA A 184 -18.52 -1.83 11.62
C ALA A 184 -17.40 -2.62 12.31
N SER A 185 -17.13 -3.87 11.90
CA SER A 185 -16.01 -4.62 12.42
C SER A 185 -15.41 -5.64 11.45
N MET A 186 -14.14 -5.94 11.65
CA MET A 186 -13.43 -7.06 11.03
C MET A 186 -13.04 -8.04 12.12
N LYS A 187 -13.25 -9.33 11.89
CA LYS A 187 -12.99 -10.42 12.83
C LYS A 187 -12.16 -11.52 12.18
N GLN A 188 -11.36 -12.23 12.99
CA GLN A 188 -10.56 -13.35 12.52
C GLN A 188 -10.59 -14.54 13.48
N LYS A 189 -10.69 -15.74 12.90
CA LYS A 189 -10.42 -17.00 13.58
C LYS A 189 -9.03 -17.46 13.17
N LEU A 190 -8.23 -17.79 14.17
CA LEU A 190 -6.84 -18.23 13.98
C LEU A 190 -6.71 -19.74 14.20
N ASN A 191 -5.73 -20.35 13.54
CA ASN A 191 -5.25 -21.68 13.92
C ASN A 191 -4.29 -21.60 15.14
N LYS A 192 -3.79 -22.76 15.59
CA LYS A 192 -2.83 -22.87 16.70
C LYS A 192 -1.50 -22.13 16.50
N ASN A 193 -1.17 -21.80 15.24
CA ASN A 193 0.03 -21.05 14.88
C ASN A 193 -0.24 -19.54 14.72
N TYR A 194 -1.40 -19.04 15.20
CA TYR A 194 -1.84 -17.65 15.06
C TYR A 194 -2.01 -17.16 13.61
N GLN A 195 -2.25 -18.08 12.68
CA GLN A 195 -2.51 -17.74 11.27
C GLN A 195 -4.03 -17.70 11.02
N PRO A 196 -4.54 -16.69 10.29
CA PRO A 196 -5.96 -16.63 9.94
C PRO A 196 -6.40 -17.82 9.08
N VAL A 197 -7.46 -18.49 9.53
CA VAL A 197 -8.19 -19.53 8.79
C VAL A 197 -9.57 -19.05 8.35
N ARG A 198 -10.10 -18.02 9.01
CA ARG A 198 -11.34 -17.33 8.60
C ARG A 198 -11.24 -15.86 8.98
N THR A 199 -11.59 -15.00 8.03
CA THR A 199 -11.79 -13.56 8.25
C THR A 199 -13.23 -13.24 7.87
N TRP A 200 -13.92 -12.42 8.65
CA TRP A 200 -15.25 -11.95 8.29
C TRP A 200 -15.47 -10.51 8.74
N TYR A 201 -16.48 -9.87 8.16
CA TYR A 201 -16.91 -8.52 8.50
C TYR A 201 -18.33 -8.51 9.05
N GLU A 202 -18.61 -7.58 9.94
CA GLU A 202 -19.92 -7.43 10.58
C GLU A 202 -20.43 -6.00 10.45
N HIS A 203 -21.74 -5.85 10.23
CA HIS A 203 -22.50 -4.60 10.36
C HIS A 203 -22.55 -4.15 11.82
N ALA A 204 -23.05 -2.96 12.10
CA ALA A 204 -23.13 -2.44 13.47
C ALA A 204 -23.99 -3.31 14.40
N ASP A 205 -24.97 -4.03 13.83
CA ASP A 205 -25.84 -4.98 14.55
C ASP A 205 -25.22 -6.38 14.74
N GLY A 206 -24.00 -6.60 14.26
CA GLY A 206 -23.28 -7.87 14.35
C GLY A 206 -23.61 -8.88 13.25
N LYS A 207 -24.48 -8.55 12.29
CA LYS A 207 -24.76 -9.42 11.13
C LYS A 207 -23.62 -9.40 10.11
N PRO A 208 -23.48 -10.41 9.25
CA PRO A 208 -22.47 -10.41 8.19
C PRO A 208 -22.57 -9.18 7.30
N ALA A 209 -21.43 -8.54 7.03
CA ALA A 209 -21.31 -7.39 6.15
C ALA A 209 -20.34 -7.66 5.01
N THR A 210 -20.54 -7.03 3.86
CA THR A 210 -19.56 -7.01 2.78
C THR A 210 -18.39 -6.10 3.13
N GLY A 211 -17.19 -6.67 3.20
CA GLY A 211 -15.97 -5.92 3.47
C GLY A 211 -15.41 -5.20 2.22
N PRO A 212 -14.27 -4.50 2.37
CA PRO A 212 -13.68 -3.68 1.31
C PRO A 212 -13.24 -4.46 0.07
N ASP A 213 -13.03 -5.77 0.19
CA ASP A 213 -12.61 -6.64 -0.91
C ASP A 213 -13.81 -7.31 -1.64
N GLY A 214 -15.04 -6.90 -1.35
CA GLY A 214 -16.26 -7.36 -2.02
C GLY A 214 -16.81 -8.70 -1.53
N TRP A 215 -16.28 -9.23 -0.42
CA TRP A 215 -16.76 -10.45 0.24
C TRP A 215 -17.05 -10.20 1.72
N SER A 216 -17.96 -10.99 2.29
CA SER A 216 -18.29 -10.95 3.71
C SER A 216 -17.44 -11.89 4.55
N VAL A 217 -17.18 -13.09 4.03
CA VAL A 217 -16.30 -14.09 4.68
C VAL A 217 -15.22 -14.56 3.72
N CYS A 218 -13.99 -14.71 4.22
CA CYS A 218 -12.88 -15.34 3.52
C CYS A 218 -12.31 -16.47 4.37
N GLU A 219 -12.38 -17.69 3.86
CA GLU A 219 -11.83 -18.89 4.50
C GLU A 219 -10.54 -19.32 3.83
N ARG A 220 -9.59 -19.82 4.64
CA ARG A 220 -8.26 -20.23 4.19
C ARG A 220 -7.92 -21.59 4.75
N GLU A 221 -7.57 -22.50 3.85
CA GLU A 221 -7.01 -23.80 4.20
C GLU A 221 -5.48 -23.75 4.08
N ARG A 222 -4.80 -24.55 4.90
CA ARG A 222 -3.34 -24.58 4.94
C ARG A 222 -2.81 -25.99 5.08
N ASP A 223 -1.67 -26.26 4.47
CA ASP A 223 -0.93 -27.50 4.67
C ASP A 223 -0.21 -27.55 6.04
N LYS A 224 0.44 -28.68 6.34
CA LYS A 224 1.20 -28.88 7.59
C LYS A 224 2.39 -27.91 7.73
N LYS A 225 2.89 -27.34 6.63
CA LYS A 225 3.96 -26.32 6.62
C LYS A 225 3.39 -24.90 6.80
N GLY A 226 2.07 -24.74 6.87
CA GLY A 226 1.39 -23.46 7.05
C GLY A 226 1.18 -22.67 5.75
N ARG A 227 1.48 -23.26 4.58
CA ARG A 227 1.24 -22.66 3.27
C ARG A 227 -0.23 -22.74 2.92
N VAL A 228 -0.78 -21.71 2.25
CA VAL A 228 -2.20 -21.67 1.89
C VAL A 228 -2.46 -22.65 0.76
N THR A 229 -3.46 -23.51 0.90
CA THR A 229 -3.83 -24.51 -0.12
C THR A 229 -5.18 -24.24 -0.77
N ALA A 230 -6.03 -23.47 -0.10
CA ALA A 230 -7.28 -22.99 -0.69
C ALA A 230 -7.71 -21.66 -0.06
N VAL A 231 -8.42 -20.85 -0.84
CA VAL A 231 -9.08 -19.62 -0.40
C VAL A 231 -10.49 -19.57 -0.96
N LYS A 232 -11.50 -19.38 -0.10
CA LYS A 232 -12.93 -19.30 -0.49
C LYS A 232 -13.53 -17.99 -0.03
N TYR A 233 -14.37 -17.38 -0.86
CA TYR A 233 -15.03 -16.11 -0.60
C TYR A 233 -16.55 -16.27 -0.56
N TYR A 234 -17.20 -15.68 0.44
CA TYR A 234 -18.64 -15.78 0.62
C TYR A 234 -19.28 -14.40 0.79
N ASP A 235 -20.50 -14.26 0.29
CA ASP A 235 -21.36 -13.09 0.48
C ASP A 235 -21.98 -13.05 1.90
N GLU A 236 -22.78 -12.01 2.17
CA GLU A 236 -23.48 -11.84 3.46
C GLU A 236 -24.49 -12.96 3.76
N GLY A 237 -25.00 -13.63 2.72
CA GLY A 237 -25.89 -14.79 2.83
C GLY A 237 -25.16 -16.11 3.07
N GLY A 238 -23.82 -16.10 3.12
CA GLY A 238 -22.98 -17.28 3.29
C GLY A 238 -22.85 -18.14 2.03
N LYS A 239 -23.19 -17.60 0.84
CA LYS A 239 -23.00 -18.28 -0.43
C LYS A 239 -21.67 -17.86 -1.06
N LEU A 240 -21.08 -18.74 -1.88
CA LEU A 240 -19.88 -18.38 -2.65
C LEU A 240 -20.15 -17.14 -3.51
N THR A 241 -19.19 -16.22 -3.55
CA THR A 241 -19.28 -14.99 -4.35
C THR A 241 -18.00 -14.77 -5.13
N ASP A 242 -18.13 -14.32 -6.37
CA ASP A 242 -17.01 -13.97 -7.21
C ASP A 242 -16.47 -12.56 -6.95
N ARG A 243 -17.13 -11.78 -6.08
CA ARG A 243 -16.76 -10.41 -5.68
C ARG A 243 -16.48 -9.47 -6.86
N GLY A 244 -17.03 -9.75 -8.05
CA GLY A 244 -16.70 -9.05 -9.31
C GLY A 244 -15.28 -9.31 -9.85
N ALA A 245 -14.54 -10.25 -9.26
CA ALA A 245 -13.20 -10.68 -9.68
C ALA A 245 -13.23 -11.86 -10.68
N GLY A 246 -14.41 -12.43 -10.95
CA GLY A 246 -14.60 -13.52 -11.91
C GLY A 246 -14.30 -14.94 -11.36
N TYR A 247 -14.03 -15.08 -10.07
CA TYR A 247 -13.85 -16.38 -9.41
C TYR A 247 -14.22 -16.30 -7.92
N ALA A 248 -14.79 -17.37 -7.37
CA ALA A 248 -15.25 -17.45 -5.99
C ALA A 248 -14.33 -18.23 -5.04
N TRP A 249 -13.42 -19.04 -5.60
CA TRP A 249 -12.38 -19.69 -4.82
C TRP A 249 -11.13 -20.03 -5.63
N GLU A 250 -10.04 -20.26 -4.91
CA GLU A 250 -8.72 -20.59 -5.46
C GLU A 250 -8.18 -21.84 -4.76
N GLU A 251 -7.57 -22.74 -5.52
CA GLU A 251 -6.72 -23.81 -5.01
C GLU A 251 -5.27 -23.54 -5.34
N ILE A 252 -4.40 -23.87 -4.39
CA ILE A 252 -2.97 -23.68 -4.50
C ILE A 252 -2.30 -25.02 -4.19
N ARG A 253 -1.62 -25.57 -5.18
CA ARG A 253 -0.80 -26.78 -5.05
C ARG A 253 0.67 -26.39 -5.14
N TYR A 254 1.49 -27.03 -4.31
CA TYR A 254 2.93 -26.81 -4.30
C TYR A 254 3.65 -28.07 -4.75
N ASP A 255 4.48 -27.95 -5.79
CA ASP A 255 5.32 -29.02 -6.31
C ASP A 255 6.77 -28.55 -6.41
N GLY A 256 7.61 -28.97 -5.45
CA GLY A 256 8.96 -28.44 -5.31
C GLY A 256 8.96 -26.93 -5.10
N ASN A 257 9.56 -26.20 -6.06
CA ASN A 257 9.62 -24.74 -6.11
C ASN A 257 8.51 -24.12 -6.98
N ASP A 258 7.61 -24.94 -7.53
CA ASP A 258 6.50 -24.48 -8.35
C ASP A 258 5.23 -24.32 -7.49
N GLU A 259 4.54 -23.19 -7.65
CA GLU A 259 3.21 -22.90 -7.09
C GLU A 259 2.19 -22.95 -8.24
N LEU A 260 1.23 -23.86 -8.16
CA LEU A 260 0.17 -24.04 -9.15
C LEU A 260 -1.14 -23.48 -8.59
N VAL A 261 -1.73 -22.53 -9.30
CA VAL A 261 -2.96 -21.84 -8.89
C VAL A 261 -4.07 -22.11 -9.89
N THR A 262 -5.17 -22.68 -9.42
CA THR A 262 -6.40 -22.90 -10.18
C THR A 262 -7.52 -22.09 -9.54
N ARG A 263 -8.25 -21.33 -10.35
CA ARG A 263 -9.37 -20.49 -9.89
C ARG A 263 -10.68 -21.11 -10.34
N TYR A 264 -11.72 -20.92 -9.54
CA TYR A 264 -12.99 -21.59 -9.76
C TYR A 264 -14.17 -20.65 -9.52
N GLY A 265 -15.24 -20.86 -10.29
CA GLY A 265 -16.48 -20.11 -10.22
C GLY A 265 -17.33 -20.50 -9.01
N MET A 266 -18.49 -19.85 -8.90
CA MET A 266 -19.49 -20.17 -7.87
C MET A 266 -20.14 -21.55 -8.07
N ASP A 267 -20.05 -22.10 -9.28
CA ASP A 267 -20.49 -23.44 -9.68
C ASP A 267 -19.45 -24.53 -9.38
N GLY A 268 -18.27 -24.16 -8.89
CA GLY A 268 -17.16 -25.08 -8.64
C GLY A 268 -16.37 -25.49 -9.89
N GLN A 269 -16.68 -24.93 -11.06
CA GLN A 269 -15.93 -25.18 -12.28
C GLN A 269 -14.70 -24.27 -12.36
N ALA A 270 -13.62 -24.78 -12.98
CA ALA A 270 -12.43 -23.98 -13.17
C ALA A 270 -12.71 -22.82 -14.14
N VAL A 271 -12.25 -21.62 -13.79
CA VAL A 271 -12.42 -20.42 -14.61
C VAL A 271 -11.27 -20.36 -15.61
N PRO A 272 -11.55 -20.35 -16.93
CA PRO A 272 -10.51 -20.21 -17.94
C PRO A 272 -9.76 -18.88 -17.80
N ILE A 273 -8.44 -18.96 -17.90
CA ILE A 273 -7.52 -17.81 -17.94
C ILE A 273 -7.47 -17.27 -19.37
N ALA A 274 -7.26 -18.17 -20.34
CA ALA A 274 -7.29 -17.92 -21.77
C ALA A 274 -7.35 -19.27 -22.50
N GLY A 275 -8.22 -19.42 -23.50
CA GLY A 275 -8.40 -20.70 -24.20
C GLY A 275 -8.67 -21.84 -23.21
N ASP A 276 -7.89 -22.91 -23.32
CA ASP A 276 -7.98 -24.10 -22.45
C ASP A 276 -7.20 -23.96 -21.13
N ALA A 277 -6.44 -22.89 -20.93
CA ALA A 277 -5.65 -22.69 -19.73
C ALA A 277 -6.54 -22.40 -18.52
N VAL A 278 -6.44 -23.23 -17.48
CA VAL A 278 -7.20 -23.09 -16.22
C VAL A 278 -6.30 -23.02 -14.99
N THR A 279 -5.01 -23.34 -15.13
CA THR A 279 -4.03 -23.29 -14.04
C THR A 279 -2.82 -22.45 -14.44
N ILE A 280 -2.36 -21.56 -13.55
CA ILE A 280 -1.07 -20.88 -13.69
C ILE A 280 -0.05 -21.58 -12.79
N ARG A 281 1.08 -21.98 -13.36
CA ARG A 281 2.24 -22.49 -12.62
C ARG A 281 3.31 -21.41 -12.54
N TYR A 282 3.56 -20.93 -11.33
CA TYR A 282 4.66 -20.01 -11.01
C TYR A 282 5.88 -20.81 -10.60
N ARG A 283 7.00 -20.63 -11.32
CA ARG A 283 8.28 -21.21 -10.93
C ARG A 283 9.12 -20.19 -10.16
N GLU A 284 9.52 -20.54 -8.94
CA GLU A 284 10.35 -19.68 -8.11
C GLU A 284 11.82 -20.14 -8.09
N LYS A 285 12.74 -19.18 -8.13
CA LYS A 285 14.18 -19.39 -7.89
C LYS A 285 14.74 -18.18 -7.14
N ASN A 286 15.41 -18.42 -6.01
CA ASN A 286 15.99 -17.38 -5.16
C ASN A 286 14.96 -16.29 -4.77
N ASP A 287 13.78 -16.70 -4.29
CA ASP A 287 12.67 -15.82 -3.88
C ASP A 287 12.11 -14.92 -5.00
N ARG A 288 12.29 -15.31 -6.27
CA ARG A 288 11.80 -14.60 -7.45
C ARG A 288 11.09 -15.54 -8.43
N ILE A 289 10.01 -15.05 -9.03
CA ILE A 289 9.27 -15.78 -10.07
C ILE A 289 10.07 -15.71 -11.37
N VAL A 290 10.62 -16.83 -11.83
CA VAL A 290 11.40 -16.89 -13.07
C VAL A 290 10.59 -17.38 -14.26
N ALA A 291 9.39 -17.93 -14.03
CA ALA A 291 8.46 -18.26 -15.09
C ALA A 291 7.00 -18.32 -14.62
N GLU A 292 6.10 -17.99 -15.54
CA GLU A 292 4.65 -18.22 -15.47
C GLU A 292 4.25 -19.14 -16.63
N SER A 293 3.81 -20.37 -16.34
CA SER A 293 3.32 -21.32 -17.33
C SER A 293 1.81 -21.52 -17.23
N TYR A 294 1.15 -21.69 -18.36
CA TYR A 294 -0.30 -21.91 -18.44
C TYR A 294 -0.60 -23.37 -18.73
N LEU A 295 -1.46 -23.98 -17.92
CA LEU A 295 -1.79 -25.40 -18.00
C LEU A 295 -3.28 -25.61 -18.24
N SER A 296 -3.62 -26.59 -19.08
CA SER A 296 -4.97 -27.10 -19.24
C SER A 296 -5.42 -27.92 -18.03
N ALA A 297 -6.69 -28.33 -18.02
CA ALA A 297 -7.28 -29.08 -16.91
C ALA A 297 -6.63 -30.46 -16.68
N ASP A 298 -6.04 -31.05 -17.72
CA ASP A 298 -5.27 -32.29 -17.65
C ASP A 298 -3.82 -32.09 -17.14
N GLY A 299 -3.39 -30.83 -16.93
CA GLY A 299 -2.05 -30.46 -16.49
C GLY A 299 -1.02 -30.29 -17.61
N GLY A 300 -1.41 -30.45 -18.87
CA GLY A 300 -0.55 -30.18 -20.03
C GLY A 300 -0.28 -28.68 -20.22
N LEU A 301 0.88 -28.31 -20.80
CA LEU A 301 1.11 -26.93 -21.22
C LEU A 301 0.17 -26.59 -22.38
N THR A 302 -0.49 -25.44 -22.28
CA THR A 302 -1.38 -24.93 -23.33
C THR A 302 -1.18 -23.42 -23.47
N ASP A 303 -1.67 -22.87 -24.58
CA ASP A 303 -1.55 -21.43 -24.84
C ASP A 303 -2.40 -20.64 -23.84
N GLY A 304 -1.76 -19.68 -23.18
CA GLY A 304 -2.41 -18.73 -22.30
C GLY A 304 -2.59 -17.36 -22.96
N PRO A 305 -2.62 -16.29 -22.14
CA PRO A 305 -2.61 -14.92 -22.63
C PRO A 305 -1.49 -14.68 -23.65
N LEU A 306 -1.77 -13.86 -24.67
CA LEU A 306 -0.88 -13.58 -25.80
C LEU A 306 -0.56 -14.79 -26.70
N GLY A 307 -1.23 -15.93 -26.52
CA GLY A 307 -1.03 -17.12 -27.37
C GLY A 307 0.28 -17.84 -27.09
N VAL A 308 0.75 -17.83 -25.83
CA VAL A 308 2.04 -18.42 -25.45
C VAL A 308 1.86 -19.34 -24.25
N CYS A 309 2.64 -20.40 -24.16
CA CYS A 309 2.53 -21.38 -23.07
C CYS A 309 3.26 -20.93 -21.80
N THR A 310 4.34 -20.14 -21.93
CA THR A 310 5.14 -19.69 -20.78
C THR A 310 5.74 -18.31 -21.01
N VAL A 311 5.68 -17.47 -19.99
CA VAL A 311 6.42 -16.21 -19.88
C VAL A 311 7.60 -16.44 -18.95
N ALA A 312 8.83 -16.26 -19.43
CA ALA A 312 10.05 -16.44 -18.65
C ALA A 312 10.71 -15.09 -18.33
N TYR A 313 11.21 -14.94 -17.11
CA TYR A 313 11.78 -13.70 -16.58
C TYR A 313 13.27 -13.86 -16.24
N GLU A 314 14.05 -12.88 -16.66
CA GLU A 314 15.44 -12.70 -16.24
C GLU A 314 15.57 -11.37 -15.51
N TYR A 315 16.40 -11.37 -14.48
CA TYR A 315 16.53 -10.26 -13.56
C TYR A 315 17.93 -9.68 -13.60
N ASP A 316 18.01 -8.36 -13.49
CA ASP A 316 19.27 -7.65 -13.25
C ASP A 316 19.83 -7.94 -11.84
N PRO A 317 21.08 -7.53 -11.54
CA PRO A 317 21.69 -7.71 -10.22
C PRO A 317 20.90 -7.08 -9.06
N ASP A 318 20.15 -6.01 -9.33
CA ASP A 318 19.30 -5.33 -8.33
C ASP A 318 17.95 -6.03 -8.12
N GLY A 319 17.62 -7.02 -8.96
CA GLY A 319 16.40 -7.80 -8.87
C GLY A 319 15.19 -7.23 -9.57
N ARG A 320 15.39 -6.37 -10.56
CA ARG A 320 14.33 -5.90 -11.46
C ARG A 320 14.32 -6.76 -12.71
N ILE A 321 13.14 -6.89 -13.34
CA ILE A 321 13.03 -7.61 -14.61
C ILE A 321 13.86 -6.86 -15.66
N GLU A 322 14.74 -7.59 -16.31
CA GLU A 322 15.59 -7.12 -17.40
C GLU A 322 15.13 -7.71 -18.74
N THR A 323 14.85 -9.02 -18.79
CA THR A 323 14.39 -9.67 -20.02
C THR A 323 13.14 -10.50 -19.76
N VAL A 324 12.21 -10.46 -20.72
CA VAL A 324 11.01 -11.30 -20.79
C VAL A 324 11.06 -12.10 -22.08
N ARG A 325 10.79 -13.40 -22.02
CA ARG A 325 10.71 -14.29 -23.19
C ARG A 325 9.38 -15.03 -23.22
N TYR A 326 8.86 -15.26 -24.42
CA TYR A 326 7.63 -15.99 -24.66
C TYR A 326 7.90 -17.33 -25.31
N LEU A 327 7.48 -18.41 -24.65
CA LEU A 327 7.83 -19.77 -25.00
C LEU A 327 6.59 -20.59 -25.34
N ASN A 328 6.75 -21.50 -26.30
CA ASN A 328 5.77 -22.56 -26.55
C ASN A 328 5.95 -23.74 -25.58
N ALA A 329 5.13 -24.79 -25.74
CA ALA A 329 5.19 -26.00 -24.91
C ALA A 329 6.54 -26.74 -24.96
N ALA A 330 7.33 -26.58 -26.03
CA ALA A 330 8.66 -27.15 -26.17
C ALA A 330 9.77 -26.31 -25.51
N GLY A 331 9.42 -25.15 -24.92
CA GLY A 331 10.38 -24.22 -24.32
C GLY A 331 11.15 -23.38 -25.34
N VAL A 332 10.65 -23.28 -26.58
CA VAL A 332 11.27 -22.49 -27.65
C VAL A 332 10.61 -21.13 -27.74
N ASN A 333 11.39 -20.07 -27.99
CA ASN A 333 10.87 -18.73 -28.19
C ASN A 333 9.92 -18.70 -29.39
N VAL A 334 8.73 -18.13 -29.19
CA VAL A 334 7.70 -17.96 -30.24
C VAL A 334 7.16 -16.54 -30.21
N LEU A 335 6.72 -16.05 -31.37
CA LEU A 335 6.05 -14.75 -31.43
C LEU A 335 4.72 -14.85 -30.69
N CYS A 336 4.49 -13.91 -29.78
CA CYS A 336 3.19 -13.74 -29.16
C CYS A 336 2.20 -13.08 -30.14
N SER A 337 0.94 -12.94 -29.74
CA SER A 337 -0.12 -12.32 -30.55
C SER A 337 0.15 -10.86 -30.96
N LEU A 338 1.16 -10.21 -30.37
CA LEU A 338 1.61 -8.86 -30.71
C LEU A 338 2.81 -8.84 -31.68
N GLY A 339 3.30 -10.01 -32.11
CA GLY A 339 4.30 -10.13 -33.17
C GLY A 339 5.76 -10.11 -32.72
N TYR A 340 6.06 -10.31 -31.44
CA TYR A 340 7.43 -10.42 -30.91
C TYR A 340 7.54 -11.59 -29.92
N ALA A 341 8.73 -12.15 -29.74
CA ALA A 341 8.99 -13.32 -28.88
C ALA A 341 9.50 -12.96 -27.47
N GLY A 342 9.61 -11.68 -27.16
CA GLY A 342 10.04 -11.17 -25.87
C GLY A 342 10.49 -9.73 -25.95
N TYR A 343 10.98 -9.19 -24.84
CA TYR A 343 11.59 -7.87 -24.82
C TYR A 343 12.67 -7.78 -23.75
N ARG A 344 13.59 -6.83 -23.91
CA ARG A 344 14.59 -6.45 -22.91
C ARG A 344 14.40 -4.99 -22.51
N GLU A 345 14.40 -4.70 -21.22
CA GLU A 345 14.33 -3.36 -20.67
C GLU A 345 15.73 -2.83 -20.34
N THR A 346 15.93 -1.54 -20.59
CA THR A 346 17.07 -0.77 -20.08
C THR A 346 16.58 0.22 -19.03
N ARG A 347 17.47 0.58 -18.09
CA ARG A 347 17.13 1.48 -16.97
C ARG A 347 18.11 2.64 -16.88
N ASP A 348 17.63 3.76 -16.35
CA ASP A 348 18.46 4.90 -15.99
C ASP A 348 19.18 4.67 -14.65
N ALA A 349 20.02 5.62 -14.23
CA ALA A 349 20.78 5.54 -12.98
C ALA A 349 19.89 5.49 -11.72
N ASP A 350 18.64 5.93 -11.81
CA ASP A 350 17.67 5.90 -10.71
C ASP A 350 16.84 4.59 -10.70
N GLY A 351 17.07 3.70 -11.67
CA GLY A 351 16.38 2.42 -11.81
C GLY A 351 15.02 2.48 -12.53
N ALA A 352 14.65 3.64 -13.09
CA ALA A 352 13.46 3.77 -13.92
C ALA A 352 13.70 3.16 -15.31
N VAL A 353 12.68 2.57 -15.93
CA VAL A 353 12.80 1.98 -17.28
C VAL A 353 13.04 3.11 -18.29
N SER A 354 14.23 3.16 -18.88
CA SER A 354 14.62 4.17 -19.87
C SER A 354 14.41 3.72 -21.31
N GLY A 355 14.23 2.41 -21.54
CA GLY A 355 13.89 1.90 -22.86
C GLY A 355 13.52 0.41 -22.88
N ARG A 356 13.08 -0.04 -24.05
CA ARG A 356 12.69 -1.42 -24.33
C ARG A 356 13.06 -1.81 -25.75
N VAL A 357 13.69 -2.96 -25.91
CA VAL A 357 14.00 -3.58 -27.21
C VAL A 357 13.14 -4.84 -27.38
N TYR A 358 12.46 -4.98 -28.51
CA TYR A 358 11.62 -6.14 -28.83
C TYR A 358 12.46 -7.25 -29.48
N LEU A 359 12.21 -8.50 -29.10
CA LEU A 359 13.03 -9.65 -29.47
C LEU A 359 12.29 -10.59 -30.43
N GLY A 360 12.99 -11.12 -31.42
CA GLY A 360 12.53 -12.21 -32.30
C GLY A 360 12.76 -13.60 -31.69
N THR A 361 12.36 -14.65 -32.41
CA THR A 361 12.49 -16.05 -31.95
C THR A 361 13.94 -16.50 -31.79
N ASP A 362 14.89 -15.83 -32.43
CA ASP A 362 16.33 -16.04 -32.26
C ASP A 362 16.92 -15.31 -31.04
N GLY A 363 16.10 -14.56 -30.29
CA GLY A 363 16.50 -13.77 -29.13
C GLY A 363 17.21 -12.46 -29.45
N LYS A 364 17.26 -12.04 -30.73
CA LYS A 364 17.84 -10.77 -31.17
C LYS A 364 16.75 -9.71 -31.37
N ALA A 365 17.17 -8.45 -31.48
CA ALA A 365 16.25 -7.35 -31.77
C ALA A 365 15.47 -7.62 -33.08
N MET A 366 14.18 -7.32 -33.07
CA MET A 366 13.27 -7.50 -34.20
C MET A 366 12.37 -6.28 -34.34
N GLU A 367 12.06 -5.92 -35.57
CA GLU A 367 11.01 -4.95 -35.88
C GLU A 367 9.63 -5.60 -35.70
N ILE A 368 8.78 -5.00 -34.87
CA ILE A 368 7.42 -5.47 -34.61
C ILE A 368 6.45 -4.93 -35.67
N PRO A 369 5.19 -5.44 -35.77
CA PRO A 369 4.23 -4.98 -36.79
C PRO A 369 3.96 -3.46 -36.82
N GLY A 370 4.27 -2.74 -35.73
CA GLY A 370 4.22 -1.28 -35.66
C GLY A 370 5.36 -0.53 -36.37
N GLY A 371 6.32 -1.23 -36.96
CA GLY A 371 7.43 -0.64 -37.73
C GLY A 371 8.62 -0.16 -36.91
N TYR A 372 8.76 -0.63 -35.66
CA TYR A 372 9.87 -0.26 -34.77
C TYR A 372 10.39 -1.47 -33.99
N ALA A 373 11.63 -1.39 -33.50
CA ALA A 373 12.30 -2.44 -32.73
C ALA A 373 12.69 -2.00 -31.31
N GLU A 374 12.77 -0.69 -31.07
CA GLU A 374 13.13 -0.12 -29.76
C GLU A 374 12.22 1.07 -29.41
N GLU A 375 11.90 1.19 -28.12
CA GLU A 375 11.29 2.37 -27.51
C GLU A 375 12.23 2.96 -26.46
N ARG A 376 12.32 4.29 -26.41
CA ARG A 376 13.02 5.04 -25.35
C ARG A 376 12.07 6.00 -24.66
N TYR A 377 12.11 5.99 -23.33
CA TYR A 377 11.18 6.68 -22.47
C TYR A 377 11.83 7.93 -21.87
N ASN A 378 11.13 9.06 -21.95
CA ASN A 378 11.53 10.31 -21.32
C ASN A 378 10.61 10.61 -20.15
N TYR A 379 11.18 11.08 -19.04
CA TYR A 379 10.43 11.42 -17.84
C TYR A 379 10.68 12.88 -17.45
N ASN A 380 9.69 13.50 -16.80
CA ASN A 380 9.90 14.78 -16.12
C ASN A 380 10.63 14.57 -14.78
N SER A 381 10.89 15.66 -14.07
CA SER A 381 11.56 15.66 -12.76
C SER A 381 10.81 14.91 -11.66
N ILE A 382 9.50 14.67 -11.83
CA ILE A 382 8.67 13.88 -10.90
C ILE A 382 8.45 12.43 -11.38
N LYS A 383 9.27 11.98 -12.35
CA LYS A 383 9.26 10.62 -12.92
C LYS A 383 7.94 10.21 -13.59
N GLU A 384 7.18 11.17 -14.10
CA GLU A 384 6.07 10.90 -15.02
C GLU A 384 6.57 10.83 -16.45
N LEU A 385 6.06 9.88 -17.23
CA LEU A 385 6.41 9.68 -18.63
C LEU A 385 5.93 10.88 -19.46
N THR A 386 6.86 11.61 -20.07
CA THR A 386 6.58 12.78 -20.94
C THR A 386 6.64 12.47 -22.42
N GLY A 387 7.26 11.36 -22.81
CA GLY A 387 7.30 10.96 -24.20
C GLY A 387 7.97 9.62 -24.43
N THR A 388 7.58 8.96 -25.52
CA THR A 388 8.21 7.75 -26.03
C THR A 388 8.75 8.04 -27.43
N ARG A 389 10.02 7.70 -27.68
CA ARG A 389 10.60 7.73 -29.03
C ARG A 389 10.80 6.30 -29.51
N ARG A 390 10.42 6.04 -30.77
CA ARG A 390 10.53 4.71 -31.40
C ARG A 390 11.66 4.71 -32.41
N TYR A 391 12.32 3.58 -32.52
CA TYR A 391 13.46 3.38 -33.41
C TYR A 391 13.32 2.08 -34.20
N ASP A 392 13.70 2.10 -35.47
CA ASP A 392 13.85 0.90 -36.30
C ASP A 392 15.08 0.07 -35.90
N LEU A 393 15.32 -1.05 -36.58
CA LEU A 393 16.50 -1.92 -36.32
C LEU A 393 17.85 -1.24 -36.62
N ASN A 394 17.86 -0.19 -37.42
CA ASN A 394 19.06 0.58 -37.76
C ASN A 394 19.30 1.74 -36.78
N GLY A 395 18.38 1.96 -35.83
CA GLY A 395 18.44 3.07 -34.88
C GLY A 395 17.91 4.39 -35.44
N ASN A 396 17.18 4.38 -36.55
CA ASN A 396 16.50 5.58 -37.08
C ASN A 396 15.19 5.80 -36.34
N VAL A 397 14.86 7.07 -36.07
CA VAL A 397 13.57 7.43 -35.44
C VAL A 397 12.43 7.17 -36.42
N VAL A 398 11.39 6.49 -35.93
CA VAL A 398 10.15 6.21 -36.69
C VAL A 398 8.92 6.79 -35.97
N PRO A 399 7.81 7.04 -36.70
CA PRO A 399 6.61 7.68 -36.16
C PRO A 399 5.94 7.01 -34.94
#